data_AF-A0A1H7XN82-F1
#
_entry.id   AF-A0A1H7XN82-F1
#
_cell.length_a   1.000
_cell.length_b   1.000
_cell.length_c   1.000
_cell.angle_alpha   90.00
_cell.angle_beta   90.00
_cell.angle_gamma   90.00
#
_symmetry.space_group_name_H-M   'P 1'
#
loop_
_entity.id
_entity.type
_entity.pdbx_description
1 polymer ?
#
loop_
_entity_poly.entity_id
_entity_poly.type
_entity_poly.pdbx_seq_one_letter_code
_entity_poly.pdbx_strand_id
1 'polypeptide(L)'
;MKPTLPILLVVLAAPTLAVAGEISIAGVGQSRDFTCNGEDVAITGQGHTVELKGSCGAIGIHGSGHKVSFEDSTSLAVSGAQNKANGGSTGSLTVETAENTVSTKVHAGETAAEIDVSGADHTIDLELTGPAKIQVGGVKNSLSWTSAADVREPSISTSGVENRIVRR
;
A
#
# COMPACT_ATOMS: atom_id res chain seq x y z
N MET A 1 68.03 -14.93 -24.53
CA MET A 1 66.78 -14.25 -24.96
C MET A 1 65.71 -14.57 -23.92
N LYS A 2 65.11 -13.55 -23.29
CA LYS A 2 64.21 -13.65 -22.12
C LYS A 2 62.75 -13.88 -22.56
N PRO A 3 61.93 -14.61 -21.80
CA PRO A 3 60.52 -14.85 -22.13
C PRO A 3 59.66 -13.66 -21.66
N THR A 4 58.73 -13.21 -22.50
CA THR A 4 57.72 -12.20 -22.15
C THR A 4 56.39 -12.90 -21.87
N LEU A 5 55.95 -12.79 -20.62
CA LEU A 5 54.67 -13.29 -20.11
C LEU A 5 53.60 -12.19 -20.24
N PRO A 6 52.37 -12.46 -20.69
CA PRO A 6 51.33 -11.43 -20.77
C PRO A 6 50.63 -11.26 -19.41
N ILE A 7 50.54 -10.01 -18.96
CA ILE A 7 49.80 -9.61 -17.76
C ILE A 7 48.32 -9.49 -18.13
N LEU A 8 47.48 -10.30 -17.50
CA LEU A 8 46.02 -10.26 -17.63
C LEU A 8 45.48 -9.19 -16.68
N LEU A 9 44.89 -8.11 -17.23
CA LEU A 9 44.25 -7.04 -16.46
C LEU A 9 42.81 -7.44 -16.15
N VAL A 10 42.49 -7.70 -14.87
CA VAL A 10 41.13 -7.99 -14.41
C VAL A 10 40.43 -6.67 -14.06
N VAL A 11 39.36 -6.35 -14.79
CA VAL A 11 38.48 -5.21 -14.50
C VAL A 11 37.43 -5.66 -13.48
N LEU A 12 37.47 -5.12 -12.26
CA LEU A 12 36.39 -5.30 -11.28
C LEU A 12 35.19 -4.43 -11.71
N ALA A 13 34.11 -5.08 -12.15
CA ALA A 13 32.82 -4.43 -12.33
C ALA A 13 32.17 -4.19 -10.95
N ALA A 14 31.95 -2.93 -10.58
CA ALA A 14 31.16 -2.58 -9.39
C ALA A 14 29.66 -2.76 -9.70
N PRO A 15 28.86 -3.39 -8.82
CA PRO A 15 27.44 -3.53 -9.05
C PRO A 15 26.76 -2.16 -8.95
N THR A 16 26.09 -1.74 -10.03
CA THR A 16 25.19 -0.58 -10.01
C THR A 16 23.93 -0.98 -9.25
N LEU A 17 23.69 -0.39 -8.08
CA LEU A 17 22.42 -0.51 -7.38
C LEU A 17 21.35 0.19 -8.25
N ALA A 18 20.46 -0.58 -8.85
CA ALA A 18 19.30 -0.05 -9.54
C ALA A 18 18.41 0.63 -8.50
N VAL A 19 18.31 1.96 -8.57
CA VAL A 19 17.31 2.71 -7.81
C VAL A 19 15.96 2.36 -8.42
N ALA A 20 15.08 1.72 -7.66
CA ALA A 20 13.71 1.49 -8.09
C ALA A 20 13.08 2.86 -8.45
N GLY A 21 12.44 2.95 -9.62
CA GLY A 21 11.77 4.19 -10.03
C GLY A 21 10.56 4.49 -9.13
N GLU A 22 10.26 5.77 -8.91
CA GLU A 22 9.03 6.23 -8.26
C GLU A 22 8.15 6.95 -9.28
N ILE A 23 6.85 6.63 -9.30
CA ILE A 23 5.82 7.34 -10.04
C ILE A 23 5.22 8.41 -9.12
N SER A 24 5.52 9.69 -9.39
CA SER A 24 4.99 10.82 -8.61
C SER A 24 3.84 11.52 -9.32
N ILE A 25 2.70 11.65 -8.64
CA ILE A 25 1.49 12.31 -9.11
C ILE A 25 1.16 13.42 -8.12
N ALA A 26 1.38 14.67 -8.51
CA ALA A 26 1.23 15.82 -7.61
C ALA A 26 0.31 16.91 -8.18
N GLY A 27 -0.32 17.70 -7.31
CA GLY A 27 -1.07 18.91 -7.69
C GLY A 27 -2.57 18.74 -7.50
N VAL A 28 -3.37 19.20 -8.47
CA VAL A 28 -4.84 19.21 -8.35
C VAL A 28 -5.53 18.62 -9.57
N GLY A 29 -6.52 17.75 -9.36
CA GLY A 29 -7.51 17.38 -10.37
C GLY A 29 -7.04 16.50 -11.54
N GLN A 30 -5.80 15.99 -11.50
CA GLN A 30 -5.30 15.08 -12.53
C GLN A 30 -6.13 13.79 -12.63
N SER A 31 -6.40 13.33 -13.85
CA SER A 31 -7.05 12.05 -14.14
C SER A 31 -6.26 11.26 -15.17
N ARG A 32 -5.48 10.26 -14.73
CA ARG A 32 -4.56 9.50 -15.59
C ARG A 32 -4.35 8.09 -15.08
N ASP A 33 -4.05 7.19 -16.01
CA ASP A 33 -3.68 5.80 -15.73
C ASP A 33 -2.18 5.64 -15.75
N PHE A 34 -1.66 4.75 -14.89
CA PHE A 34 -0.25 4.40 -14.83
C PHE A 34 -0.10 2.88 -14.77
N THR A 35 0.96 2.37 -15.40
CA THR A 35 1.34 0.96 -15.30
C THR A 35 2.51 0.83 -14.36
N CYS A 36 2.33 0.02 -13.33
CA CYS A 36 3.34 -0.39 -12.37
C CYS A 36 3.98 -1.72 -12.78
N ASN A 37 5.29 -1.79 -12.58
CA ASN A 37 6.16 -2.95 -12.74
C ASN A 37 7.09 -3.08 -11.51
N GLY A 38 6.54 -2.80 -10.33
CA GLY A 38 7.24 -2.79 -9.05
C GLY A 38 7.67 -1.41 -8.55
N GLU A 39 7.44 -0.33 -9.32
CA GLU A 39 7.70 1.03 -8.88
C GLU A 39 6.79 1.45 -7.72
N ASP A 40 7.34 2.28 -6.83
CA ASP A 40 6.56 2.95 -5.80
C ASP A 40 5.74 4.10 -6.42
N VAL A 41 4.59 4.40 -5.85
CA VAL A 41 3.67 5.42 -6.34
C VAL A 41 3.36 6.41 -5.23
N ALA A 42 3.61 7.70 -5.47
CA ALA A 42 3.26 8.78 -4.56
C ALA A 42 2.19 9.69 -5.18
N ILE A 43 1.00 9.71 -4.60
CA ILE A 43 -0.12 10.56 -5.00
C ILE A 43 -0.27 11.66 -3.95
N THR A 44 -0.04 12.91 -4.35
CA THR A 44 -0.05 14.07 -3.45
C THR A 44 -0.94 15.20 -3.97
N GLY A 45 -1.62 15.91 -3.07
CA GLY A 45 -2.36 17.12 -3.40
C GLY A 45 -3.87 16.98 -3.24
N GLN A 46 -4.65 17.23 -4.30
CA GLN A 46 -6.12 17.20 -4.19
C GLN A 46 -6.85 16.69 -5.43
N GLY A 47 -7.85 15.82 -5.23
CA GLY A 47 -8.88 15.53 -6.22
C GLY A 47 -8.40 14.73 -7.44
N HIS A 48 -7.30 13.97 -7.32
CA HIS A 48 -6.85 13.10 -8.41
C HIS A 48 -7.77 11.89 -8.60
N THR A 49 -7.94 11.45 -9.85
CA THR A 49 -8.56 10.17 -10.19
C THR A 49 -7.54 9.31 -10.92
N VAL A 50 -7.07 8.24 -10.30
CA VAL A 50 -5.91 7.47 -10.80
C VAL A 50 -6.25 6.00 -10.89
N GLU A 51 -5.90 5.38 -12.01
CA GLU A 51 -5.91 3.92 -12.18
C GLU A 51 -4.47 3.39 -12.26
N LEU A 52 -4.10 2.51 -11.33
CA LEU A 52 -2.79 1.87 -11.27
C LEU A 52 -2.93 0.40 -11.72
N LYS A 53 -2.27 0.06 -12.82
CA LYS A 53 -2.33 -1.26 -13.47
C LYS A 53 -1.05 -2.04 -13.20
N GLY A 54 -1.12 -3.36 -13.08
CA GLY A 54 0.01 -4.22 -12.74
C GLY A 54 0.32 -4.24 -11.24
N SER A 55 1.53 -4.71 -10.90
CA SER A 55 2.00 -4.79 -9.52
C SER A 55 2.82 -3.56 -9.18
N CYS A 56 2.32 -2.73 -8.27
CA CYS A 56 3.06 -1.60 -7.71
C CYS A 56 3.91 -2.05 -6.52
N GLY A 57 4.92 -1.25 -6.20
CA GLY A 57 5.60 -1.31 -4.91
C GLY A 57 4.68 -0.75 -3.81
N ALA A 58 5.19 0.22 -3.06
CA ALA A 58 4.39 0.97 -2.11
C ALA A 58 3.51 2.00 -2.81
N ILE A 59 2.22 2.07 -2.46
CA ILE A 59 1.31 3.13 -2.90
C ILE A 59 1.07 4.07 -1.71
N GLY A 60 1.52 5.31 -1.82
CA GLY A 60 1.24 6.39 -0.87
C GLY A 60 0.22 7.37 -1.44
N ILE A 61 -0.92 7.52 -0.77
CA ILE A 61 -1.96 8.50 -1.07
C ILE A 61 -1.97 9.53 0.06
N HIS A 62 -1.64 10.77 -0.26
CA HIS A 62 -1.58 11.86 0.70
C HIS A 62 -2.27 13.11 0.18
N GLY A 63 -3.19 13.67 0.94
CA GLY A 63 -3.90 14.88 0.55
C GLY A 63 -5.40 14.71 0.71
N SER A 64 -6.18 15.19 -0.26
CA SER A 64 -7.64 15.17 -0.12
C SER A 64 -8.42 14.82 -1.37
N GLY A 65 -9.50 14.04 -1.18
CA GLY A 65 -10.46 13.75 -2.24
C GLY A 65 -9.91 12.94 -3.42
N HIS A 66 -8.78 12.23 -3.25
CA HIS A 66 -8.27 11.33 -4.29
C HIS A 66 -9.19 10.13 -4.48
N LYS A 67 -9.31 9.64 -5.71
CA LYS A 67 -9.97 8.38 -6.08
C LYS A 67 -8.95 7.52 -6.78
N VAL A 68 -8.55 6.42 -6.17
CA VAL A 68 -7.47 5.58 -6.65
C VAL A 68 -7.97 4.15 -6.78
N SER A 69 -7.87 3.59 -7.97
CA SER A 69 -8.01 2.15 -8.19
C SER A 69 -6.66 1.53 -8.49
N PHE A 70 -6.42 0.33 -7.97
CA PHE A 70 -5.17 -0.39 -8.18
C PHE A 70 -5.41 -1.90 -8.32
N GLU A 71 -4.50 -2.59 -9.00
CA GLU A 71 -4.56 -4.05 -9.19
C GLU A 71 -3.80 -4.82 -8.11
N ASP A 72 -2.58 -4.41 -7.78
CA ASP A 72 -1.75 -5.07 -6.77
C ASP A 72 -0.70 -4.12 -6.20
N SER A 73 -0.35 -4.26 -4.92
CA SER A 73 0.74 -3.50 -4.28
C SER A 73 1.41 -4.24 -3.13
N THR A 74 2.65 -3.87 -2.81
CA THR A 74 3.32 -4.41 -1.62
C THR A 74 2.81 -3.78 -0.33
N SER A 75 2.48 -2.48 -0.37
CA SER A 75 1.84 -1.76 0.72
C SER A 75 0.94 -0.64 0.20
N LEU A 76 -0.05 -0.26 1.01
CA LEU A 76 -0.95 0.86 0.75
C LEU A 76 -1.03 1.76 1.98
N ALA A 77 -0.63 3.02 1.82
CA ALA A 77 -0.78 4.06 2.83
C ALA A 77 -1.76 5.14 2.34
N VAL A 78 -2.81 5.41 3.10
CA VAL A 78 -3.84 6.42 2.80
C VAL A 78 -3.93 7.42 3.94
N SER A 79 -3.49 8.65 3.71
CA SER A 79 -3.43 9.73 4.70
C SER A 79 -4.06 11.01 4.18
N GLY A 80 -4.40 11.93 5.08
CA GLY A 80 -5.19 13.12 4.78
C GLY A 80 -6.70 12.85 4.85
N ALA A 81 -7.50 13.51 4.00
CA ALA A 81 -8.96 13.55 4.19
C ALA A 81 -9.75 13.10 2.96
N GLN A 82 -10.78 12.28 3.17
CA GLN A 82 -11.79 11.95 2.15
C GLN A 82 -11.22 11.27 0.90
N ASN A 83 -10.10 10.56 1.03
CA ASN A 83 -9.52 9.78 -0.05
C ASN A 83 -10.24 8.44 -0.18
N LYS A 84 -10.32 7.92 -1.40
CA LYS A 84 -10.93 6.63 -1.73
C LYS A 84 -9.91 5.78 -2.45
N ALA A 85 -9.57 4.63 -1.87
CA ALA A 85 -8.71 3.62 -2.49
C ALA A 85 -9.50 2.32 -2.64
N ASN A 86 -9.62 1.79 -3.85
CA ASN A 86 -10.43 0.60 -4.10
C ASN A 86 -9.79 -0.39 -5.09
N GLY A 87 -10.02 -1.67 -4.84
CA GLY A 87 -9.68 -2.75 -5.77
C GLY A 87 -8.45 -3.54 -5.34
N GLY A 88 -8.03 -4.43 -6.24
CA GLY A 88 -6.78 -5.15 -6.15
C GLY A 88 -6.53 -5.93 -4.86
N SER A 89 -5.25 -6.00 -4.51
CA SER A 89 -4.70 -6.67 -3.33
C SER A 89 -3.49 -5.91 -2.81
N THR A 90 -3.29 -5.85 -1.50
CA THR A 90 -2.11 -5.23 -0.89
C THR A 90 -1.51 -6.08 0.22
N GLY A 91 -0.20 -5.97 0.47
CA GLY A 91 0.49 -6.72 1.51
C GLY A 91 0.35 -6.12 2.92
N SER A 92 0.19 -4.80 3.01
CA SER A 92 -0.07 -4.08 4.26
C SER A 92 -0.90 -2.83 4.01
N LEU A 93 -1.60 -2.37 5.05
CA LEU A 93 -2.49 -1.23 4.97
C LEU A 93 -2.27 -0.27 6.14
N THR A 94 -2.05 1.00 5.84
CA THR A 94 -2.07 2.10 6.80
C THR A 94 -3.10 3.12 6.38
N VAL A 95 -4.04 3.48 7.27
CA VAL A 95 -5.04 4.52 7.01
C VAL A 95 -5.04 5.50 8.17
N GLU A 96 -4.88 6.79 7.86
CA GLU A 96 -4.66 7.83 8.87
C GLU A 96 -5.48 9.09 8.61
N THR A 97 -5.50 9.96 9.63
CA THR A 97 -6.08 11.32 9.61
C THR A 97 -7.61 11.34 9.68
N ALA A 98 -8.34 11.40 8.56
CA ALA A 98 -9.81 11.49 8.64
C ALA A 98 -10.55 11.01 7.37
N GLU A 99 -11.75 10.44 7.54
CA GLU A 99 -12.78 10.25 6.50
C GLU A 99 -12.36 9.47 5.24
N ASN A 100 -11.23 8.75 5.29
CA ASN A 100 -10.79 7.91 4.17
C ASN A 100 -11.65 6.65 4.03
N THR A 101 -11.90 6.24 2.78
CA THR A 101 -12.58 4.99 2.43
C THR A 101 -11.60 4.05 1.74
N VAL A 102 -11.45 2.82 2.24
CA VAL A 102 -10.57 1.82 1.61
C VAL A 102 -11.30 0.50 1.46
N SER A 103 -11.26 -0.08 0.25
CA SER A 103 -11.83 -1.40 -0.04
C SER A 103 -10.85 -2.25 -0.84
N THR A 104 -10.24 -3.27 -0.24
CA THR A 104 -9.21 -4.10 -0.91
C THR A 104 -9.05 -5.49 -0.30
N LYS A 105 -8.37 -6.38 -1.02
CA LYS A 105 -7.87 -7.64 -0.46
C LYS A 105 -6.56 -7.38 0.26
N VAL A 106 -6.31 -8.11 1.35
CA VAL A 106 -5.04 -8.06 2.06
C VAL A 106 -4.42 -9.44 2.08
N HIS A 107 -3.26 -9.57 1.45
CA HIS A 107 -2.49 -10.79 1.38
C HIS A 107 -1.33 -10.75 2.36
N ALA A 108 -0.95 -11.92 2.89
CA ALA A 108 0.27 -12.03 3.68
C ALA A 108 1.47 -12.25 2.76
N GLY A 109 2.60 -11.63 3.09
CA GLY A 109 3.90 -11.98 2.53
C GLY A 109 4.53 -13.14 3.32
N GLU A 110 5.81 -13.00 3.66
CA GLU A 110 6.51 -13.97 4.53
C GLU A 110 5.98 -13.94 5.98
N THR A 111 5.45 -12.80 6.40
CA THR A 111 4.88 -12.56 7.72
C THR A 111 3.40 -12.16 7.61
N ALA A 112 2.71 -12.16 8.75
CA ALA A 112 1.33 -11.69 8.81
C ALA A 112 1.23 -10.23 8.35
N ALA A 113 0.25 -9.93 7.50
CA ALA A 113 -0.03 -8.59 7.02
C ALA A 113 -0.36 -7.65 8.18
N GLU A 114 0.17 -6.44 8.15
CA GLU A 114 -0.13 -5.41 9.14
C GLU A 114 -1.17 -4.44 8.57
N ILE A 115 -2.27 -4.27 9.32
CA ILE A 115 -3.31 -3.30 9.05
C ILE A 115 -3.38 -2.35 10.24
N ASP A 116 -3.08 -1.08 10.00
CA ASP A 116 -3.15 0.00 10.99
C ASP A 116 -4.14 1.07 10.52
N VAL A 117 -5.15 1.35 11.34
CA VAL A 117 -6.14 2.39 11.10
C VAL A 117 -6.13 3.33 12.30
N SER A 118 -5.80 4.59 12.09
CA SER A 118 -5.77 5.62 13.12
C SER A 118 -6.41 6.92 12.60
N GLY A 119 -6.77 7.85 13.48
CA GLY A 119 -7.50 9.06 13.07
C GLY A 119 -9.01 8.91 13.26
N ALA A 120 -9.82 9.50 12.38
CA ALA A 120 -11.26 9.58 12.58
C ALA A 120 -12.13 9.22 11.37
N ASP A 121 -13.28 8.60 11.63
CA ASP A 121 -14.37 8.40 10.66
C ASP A 121 -13.94 7.64 9.38
N HIS A 122 -12.95 6.76 9.47
CA HIS A 122 -12.57 5.87 8.37
C HIS A 122 -13.62 4.80 8.10
N THR A 123 -13.83 4.46 6.83
CA THR A 123 -14.67 3.32 6.41
C THR A 123 -13.83 2.33 5.63
N ILE A 124 -13.60 1.15 6.20
CA ILE A 124 -12.64 0.16 5.70
C ILE A 124 -13.34 -1.17 5.46
N ASP A 125 -13.17 -1.74 4.27
CA ASP A 125 -13.76 -3.00 3.83
C ASP A 125 -12.66 -3.94 3.31
N LEU A 126 -12.39 -5.02 4.02
CA LEU A 126 -11.27 -5.92 3.72
C LEU A 126 -11.71 -7.35 3.40
N GLU A 127 -10.99 -7.99 2.49
CA GLU A 127 -10.99 -9.45 2.33
C GLU A 127 -9.59 -9.98 2.63
N LEU A 128 -9.44 -10.73 3.72
CA LEU A 128 -8.16 -11.28 4.14
C LEU A 128 -7.89 -12.60 3.39
N THR A 129 -6.79 -12.63 2.63
CA THR A 129 -6.33 -13.81 1.88
C THR A 129 -5.12 -14.49 2.53
N GLY A 130 -4.62 -13.94 3.63
CA GLY A 130 -3.57 -14.52 4.47
C GLY A 130 -3.64 -14.05 5.92
N PRO A 131 -2.77 -14.59 6.81
CA PRO A 131 -2.70 -14.15 8.21
C PRO A 131 -2.49 -12.64 8.33
N ALA A 132 -3.20 -12.00 9.27
CA ALA A 132 -3.15 -10.56 9.45
C ALA A 132 -3.22 -10.14 10.91
N LYS A 133 -2.71 -8.93 11.19
CA LYS A 133 -2.88 -8.21 12.45
C LYS A 133 -3.57 -6.89 12.16
N ILE A 134 -4.65 -6.61 12.88
CA ILE A 134 -5.45 -5.41 12.72
C ILE A 134 -5.35 -4.57 13.98
N GLN A 135 -4.97 -3.31 13.83
CA GLN A 135 -4.98 -2.29 14.88
C GLN A 135 -5.90 -1.17 14.45
N VAL A 136 -6.86 -0.80 15.31
CA VAL A 136 -7.76 0.33 15.05
C VAL A 136 -7.71 1.28 16.24
N GLY A 137 -7.06 2.43 16.07
CA GLY A 137 -7.04 3.53 17.02
C GLY A 137 -7.94 4.69 16.60
N GLY A 138 -8.09 5.69 17.47
CA GLY A 138 -8.77 6.94 17.13
C GLY A 138 -10.28 6.93 17.40
N VAL A 139 -11.06 7.59 16.54
CA VAL A 139 -12.47 7.90 16.81
C VAL A 139 -13.39 7.49 15.66
N LYS A 140 -14.44 6.72 15.95
CA LYS A 140 -15.51 6.39 14.99
C LYS A 140 -15.04 5.70 13.70
N ASN A 141 -13.92 4.98 13.75
CA ASN A 141 -13.46 4.20 12.62
C ASN A 141 -14.30 2.93 12.48
N SER A 142 -14.80 2.66 11.28
CA SER A 142 -15.57 1.46 10.95
C SER A 142 -14.76 0.56 10.03
N LEU A 143 -14.33 -0.60 10.54
CA LEU A 143 -13.67 -1.64 9.77
C LEU A 143 -14.58 -2.85 9.67
N SER A 144 -14.79 -3.35 8.47
CA SER A 144 -15.41 -4.64 8.26
C SER A 144 -14.56 -5.55 7.39
N TRP A 145 -14.54 -6.84 7.72
CA TRP A 145 -13.63 -7.79 7.10
C TRP A 145 -14.27 -9.15 6.89
N THR A 146 -13.84 -9.83 5.83
CA THR A 146 -14.06 -11.25 5.58
C THR A 146 -12.72 -11.98 5.47
N SER A 147 -12.74 -13.31 5.45
CA SER A 147 -11.54 -14.13 5.26
C SER A 147 -11.80 -15.23 4.25
N ALA A 148 -10.80 -15.59 3.45
CA ALA A 148 -10.85 -16.80 2.65
C ALA A 148 -10.95 -18.06 3.54
N ALA A 149 -11.41 -19.18 2.98
CA ALA A 149 -11.82 -20.37 3.75
C ALA A 149 -10.73 -20.94 4.68
N ASP A 150 -9.46 -20.84 4.29
CA ASP A 150 -8.32 -21.42 5.02
C ASP A 150 -7.47 -20.37 5.76
N VAL A 151 -7.97 -19.13 5.85
CA VAL A 151 -7.26 -18.02 6.51
C VAL A 151 -7.65 -17.98 7.98
N ARG A 152 -6.65 -18.08 8.87
CA ARG A 152 -6.84 -17.92 10.31
C ARG A 152 -7.35 -16.52 10.61
N GLU A 153 -8.23 -16.41 11.62
CA GLU A 153 -8.69 -15.12 12.13
C GLU A 153 -7.52 -14.22 12.53
N PRO A 154 -7.59 -12.90 12.23
CA PRO A 154 -6.55 -11.96 12.56
C PRO A 154 -6.52 -11.67 14.07
N SER A 155 -5.35 -11.28 14.58
CA SER A 155 -5.32 -10.64 15.90
C SER A 155 -5.82 -9.20 15.77
N ILE A 156 -6.79 -8.80 16.58
CA ILE A 156 -7.40 -7.46 16.52
C ILE A 156 -7.16 -6.72 17.83
N SER A 157 -6.63 -5.49 17.74
CA SER A 157 -6.59 -4.54 18.85
C SER A 157 -7.35 -3.27 18.50
N THR A 158 -8.01 -2.69 19.49
CA THR A 158 -8.76 -1.44 19.33
C THR A 158 -8.45 -0.49 20.48
N SER A 159 -8.30 0.80 20.18
CA SER A 159 -8.10 1.86 21.17
C SER A 159 -8.88 3.12 20.75
N GLY A 160 -9.17 4.01 21.69
CA GLY A 160 -9.96 5.22 21.40
C GLY A 160 -11.46 5.02 21.58
N VAL A 161 -12.28 5.75 20.81
CA VAL A 161 -13.72 5.95 21.09
C VAL A 161 -14.56 5.58 19.88
N GLU A 162 -15.63 4.79 20.09
CA GLU A 162 -16.64 4.46 19.07
C GLU A 162 -16.12 3.77 17.79
N ASN A 163 -14.94 3.13 17.87
CA ASN A 163 -14.46 2.29 16.78
C ASN A 163 -15.31 1.02 16.68
N ARG A 164 -15.67 0.64 15.45
CA ARG A 164 -16.52 -0.51 15.16
C ARG A 164 -15.78 -1.47 14.22
N ILE A 165 -15.57 -2.69 14.69
CA ILE A 165 -14.90 -3.74 13.92
C ILE A 165 -15.86 -4.93 13.78
N VAL A 166 -16.17 -5.33 12.56
CA VAL A 166 -17.15 -6.40 12.30
C VAL A 166 -16.65 -7.40 11.26
N ARG A 167 -16.72 -8.68 11.60
CA ARG A 167 -16.59 -9.77 10.63
C ARG A 167 -17.91 -9.93 9.87
N ARG A 168 -17.84 -9.96 8.53
CA ARG A 168 -18.99 -10.20 7.64
C ARG A 168 -19.06 -11.64 7.17
#